data_AF-A0A7S3Y9Y9-F1
#
_entry.id   AF-A0A7S3Y9Y9-F1
#
_cell.length_a   1.000
_cell.length_b   1.000
_cell.length_c   1.000
_cell.angle_alpha   90.00
_cell.angle_beta   90.00
_cell.angle_gamma   90.00
#
_symmetry.space_group_name_H-M   'P 1'
#
loop_
_entity.id
_entity.type
_entity.pdbx_description
1 polymer ?
#
loop_
_entity_poly.entity_id
_entity_poly.type
_entity_poly.pdbx_seq_one_letter_code
_entity_poly.pdbx_strand_id
1 'polypeptide(L)'
;GRSLCSPRSPDMPSRKSLDPKITFGVEIELSIPQNSRSVLDQLRRKGINCAELSRISNQPDGVWKVTHDGSIQCPCHDPNCQTRELVSPILRGGKGLMNLHQTLQSVNALDLSLNKSMGVHVHVGMSKFKFGAIRRICQQFVRFEYAFDEIVPPSRRGDENKYTRSNRNNPRLSWHEGGGLVAAIGRCGGMEELRNLVSPDRYYKLNLHSFLKHRTLEFRQ
;
A
#
# COMPACT_ATOMS: atom_id res chain seq x y z
N GLY A 1 -12.27 -21.91 41.93
CA GLY A 1 -12.61 -21.69 40.51
C GLY A 1 -11.85 -20.49 40.00
N ARG A 2 -10.90 -20.70 39.08
CA ARG A 2 -10.18 -19.60 38.40
C ARG A 2 -10.98 -19.25 37.15
N SER A 3 -11.55 -18.04 37.13
CA SER A 3 -12.22 -17.48 35.96
C SER A 3 -11.16 -17.18 34.90
N LEU A 4 -11.25 -17.86 33.76
CA LEU A 4 -10.44 -17.59 32.57
C LEU A 4 -10.92 -16.27 31.97
N CYS A 5 -10.04 -15.26 31.94
CA CYS A 5 -10.25 -14.07 31.15
C CYS A 5 -10.35 -14.45 29.67
N SER A 6 -11.55 -14.30 29.09
CA SER A 6 -11.72 -14.31 27.63
C SER A 6 -10.87 -13.19 27.01
N PRO A 7 -10.17 -13.43 25.89
CA PRO A 7 -9.50 -12.37 25.17
C PRO A 7 -10.56 -11.40 24.62
N ARG A 8 -10.49 -10.13 25.03
CA ARG A 8 -11.30 -9.07 24.42
C ARG A 8 -10.93 -8.99 22.94
N SER A 9 -11.94 -9.07 22.07
CA SER A 9 -11.82 -8.63 20.68
C SER A 9 -11.20 -7.23 20.66
N PRO A 10 -10.24 -6.93 19.76
CA PRO A 10 -9.70 -5.59 19.67
C PRO A 10 -10.85 -4.63 19.34
N ASP A 11 -11.14 -3.71 20.27
CA ASP A 11 -12.12 -2.64 20.06
C ASP A 11 -11.79 -1.92 18.74
N MET A 12 -12.78 -1.83 17.84
CA MET A 12 -12.67 -1.01 16.63
C MET A 12 -12.25 0.40 17.04
N PRO A 13 -11.28 1.03 16.35
CA PRO A 13 -10.78 2.34 16.74
C PRO A 13 -11.92 3.37 16.75
N SER A 14 -12.30 3.84 17.95
CA SER A 14 -13.37 4.83 18.17
C SER A 14 -12.91 6.29 18.02
N ARG A 15 -11.84 6.56 17.25
CA ARG A 15 -11.26 7.91 17.12
C ARG A 15 -11.42 8.44 15.69
N LYS A 16 -12.41 9.32 15.51
CA LYS A 16 -12.73 10.09 14.28
C LYS A 16 -12.77 9.24 13.01
N SER A 17 -13.97 8.89 12.57
CA SER A 17 -14.14 8.22 11.26
C SER A 17 -13.43 9.04 10.18
N LEU A 18 -12.63 8.36 9.35
CA LEU A 18 -11.99 8.96 8.19
C LEU A 18 -13.08 9.61 7.32
N ASP A 19 -12.84 10.87 6.90
CA ASP A 19 -13.81 11.65 6.12
C ASP A 19 -14.34 10.79 4.94
N PRO A 20 -15.67 10.61 4.79
CA PRO A 20 -16.27 9.85 3.69
C PRO A 20 -15.85 10.30 2.30
N LYS A 21 -15.37 11.55 2.16
CA LYS A 21 -14.87 12.10 0.91
C LYS A 21 -13.48 11.60 0.53
N ILE A 22 -12.71 11.06 1.48
CA ILE A 22 -11.39 10.46 1.25
C ILE A 22 -11.58 9.08 0.66
N THR A 23 -11.04 8.90 -0.54
CA THR A 23 -10.95 7.62 -1.22
C THR A 23 -9.56 7.05 -1.03
N PHE A 24 -9.45 5.74 -0.92
CA PHE A 24 -8.17 5.05 -0.92
C PHE A 24 -8.29 3.65 -1.54
N GLY A 25 -7.16 3.07 -1.93
CA GLY A 25 -7.04 1.69 -2.38
C GLY A 25 -5.87 1.03 -1.67
N VAL A 26 -5.93 -0.29 -1.49
CA VAL A 26 -4.87 -1.08 -0.85
C VAL A 26 -4.51 -2.25 -1.74
N GLU A 27 -3.23 -2.46 -1.96
CA GLU A 27 -2.65 -3.63 -2.63
C GLU A 27 -1.87 -4.43 -1.59
N ILE A 28 -2.10 -5.74 -1.52
CA ILE A 28 -1.47 -6.65 -0.56
C ILE A 28 -0.83 -7.78 -1.34
N GLU A 29 0.49 -7.88 -1.25
CA GLU A 29 1.27 -8.95 -1.87
C GLU A 29 1.29 -10.18 -0.95
N LEU A 30 1.04 -11.36 -1.51
CA LEU A 30 1.00 -12.61 -0.78
C LEU A 30 1.41 -13.79 -1.67
N SER A 31 1.89 -14.87 -1.05
CA SER A 31 2.01 -16.15 -1.74
C SER A 31 1.28 -17.25 -1.01
N ILE A 32 0.89 -18.25 -1.80
CA ILE A 32 0.03 -19.34 -1.37
C ILE A 32 0.68 -20.63 -1.84
N PRO A 33 0.65 -21.69 -1.03
CA PRO A 33 1.26 -22.94 -1.43
C PRO A 33 0.75 -23.46 -2.77
N GLN A 34 1.61 -24.12 -3.55
CA GLN A 34 1.27 -24.61 -4.90
C GLN A 34 -0.02 -25.43 -4.91
N ASN A 35 -0.20 -26.31 -3.92
CA ASN A 35 -1.29 -27.28 -3.83
C ASN A 35 -2.53 -26.75 -3.08
N SER A 36 -2.51 -25.49 -2.65
CA SER A 36 -3.64 -24.89 -1.94
C SER A 36 -4.78 -24.54 -2.88
N ARG A 37 -6.02 -24.55 -2.36
CA ARG A 37 -7.17 -24.02 -3.09
C ARG A 37 -6.87 -22.57 -3.51
N SER A 38 -7.35 -22.17 -4.69
CA SER A 38 -7.20 -20.79 -5.16
C SER A 38 -7.61 -19.80 -4.07
N VAL A 39 -6.82 -18.73 -3.89
CA VAL A 39 -7.15 -17.62 -2.98
C VAL A 39 -8.55 -17.09 -3.23
N LEU A 40 -8.95 -17.09 -4.50
CA LEU A 40 -10.25 -16.62 -4.96
C LEU A 40 -11.37 -17.40 -4.28
N ASP A 41 -11.27 -18.73 -4.29
CA ASP A 41 -12.28 -19.60 -3.67
C ASP A 41 -12.30 -19.47 -2.15
N GLN A 42 -11.12 -19.32 -1.53
CA GLN A 42 -11.03 -19.18 -0.08
C GLN A 42 -11.62 -17.84 0.39
N LEU A 43 -11.34 -16.75 -0.33
CA LEU A 43 -11.91 -15.42 -0.07
C LEU A 43 -13.42 -15.40 -0.31
N ARG A 44 -13.91 -15.99 -1.41
CA ARG A 44 -15.36 -16.09 -1.70
C ARG A 44 -16.12 -16.87 -0.64
N ARG A 45 -15.57 -17.98 -0.13
CA ARG A 45 -16.18 -18.74 0.97
C ARG A 45 -16.30 -17.94 2.27
N LYS A 46 -15.46 -16.93 2.45
CA LYS A 46 -15.53 -15.98 3.57
C LYS A 46 -16.41 -14.76 3.27
N GLY A 47 -17.15 -14.76 2.16
CA GLY A 47 -18.06 -13.69 1.78
C GLY A 47 -17.39 -12.48 1.13
N ILE A 48 -16.11 -12.57 0.76
CA ILE A 48 -15.42 -11.48 0.06
C ILE A 48 -15.80 -11.51 -1.42
N ASN A 49 -16.35 -10.41 -1.90
CA ASN A 49 -16.64 -10.22 -3.32
C ASN A 49 -15.33 -9.99 -4.09
N CYS A 50 -14.79 -11.04 -4.72
CA CYS A 50 -13.55 -10.97 -5.47
C CYS A 50 -13.58 -11.70 -6.81
N ALA A 51 -12.72 -11.25 -7.73
CA ALA A 51 -12.53 -11.82 -9.06
C ALA A 51 -11.04 -11.87 -9.41
N GLU A 52 -10.65 -12.90 -10.15
CA GLU A 52 -9.31 -12.97 -10.75
C GLU A 52 -9.31 -12.14 -12.03
N LEU A 53 -8.44 -11.13 -12.08
CA LEU A 53 -8.34 -10.22 -13.22
C LEU A 53 -6.88 -9.97 -13.57
N SER A 54 -6.61 -9.68 -14.84
CA SER A 54 -5.26 -9.32 -15.29
C SER A 54 -4.83 -7.96 -14.71
N ARG A 55 -3.52 -7.75 -14.56
CA ARG A 55 -2.96 -6.53 -13.96
C ARG A 55 -3.40 -5.23 -14.66
N ILE A 56 -3.64 -5.30 -15.98
CA ILE A 56 -4.03 -4.15 -16.82
C ILE A 56 -5.54 -3.96 -16.96
N SER A 57 -6.34 -4.93 -16.53
CA SER A 57 -7.80 -4.86 -16.63
C SER A 57 -8.39 -3.81 -15.70
N ASN A 58 -9.53 -3.24 -16.11
CA ASN A 58 -10.33 -2.41 -15.23
C ASN A 58 -10.98 -3.28 -14.16
N GLN A 59 -10.93 -2.80 -12.92
CA GLN A 59 -11.51 -3.47 -11.78
C GLN A 59 -12.97 -3.03 -11.61
N PRO A 60 -13.93 -3.96 -11.53
CA PRO A 60 -15.33 -3.61 -11.27
C PRO A 60 -15.48 -2.97 -9.87
N ASP A 61 -16.46 -2.06 -9.77
CA ASP A 61 -16.76 -1.40 -8.50
C ASP A 61 -17.17 -2.41 -7.42
N GLY A 62 -16.60 -2.26 -6.23
CA GLY A 62 -16.91 -3.11 -5.08
C GLY A 62 -16.36 -4.55 -5.16
N VAL A 63 -15.59 -4.89 -6.20
CA VAL A 63 -14.95 -6.20 -6.35
C VAL A 63 -13.47 -6.09 -5.98
N TRP A 64 -12.99 -6.96 -5.11
CA TRP A 64 -11.57 -7.16 -4.85
C TRP A 64 -10.92 -7.91 -6.02
N LYS A 65 -9.87 -7.35 -6.59
CA LYS A 65 -9.12 -7.98 -7.68
C LYS A 65 -8.03 -8.88 -7.11
N VAL A 66 -7.98 -10.11 -7.56
CA VAL A 66 -6.84 -11.01 -7.39
C VAL A 66 -6.06 -11.01 -8.69
N THR A 67 -4.77 -10.71 -8.65
CA THR A 67 -3.91 -10.73 -9.85
C THR A 67 -2.58 -11.41 -9.56
N HIS A 68 -1.87 -11.82 -10.60
CA HIS A 68 -0.53 -12.40 -10.44
C HIS A 68 0.53 -11.31 -10.35
N ASP A 69 1.48 -11.48 -9.44
CA ASP A 69 2.64 -10.60 -9.28
C ASP A 69 3.95 -11.37 -9.39
N GLY A 70 4.71 -11.08 -10.45
CA GLY A 70 5.99 -11.72 -10.73
C GLY A 70 7.19 -11.15 -9.96
N SER A 71 7.00 -10.10 -9.16
CA SER A 71 8.05 -9.55 -8.30
C SER A 71 8.18 -10.28 -6.96
N ILE A 72 7.14 -11.04 -6.58
CA ILE A 72 7.10 -11.84 -5.36
C ILE A 72 7.96 -13.10 -5.54
N GLN A 73 8.79 -13.40 -4.54
CA GLN A 73 9.59 -14.62 -4.50
C GLN A 73 8.84 -15.72 -3.76
N CYS A 74 8.89 -16.93 -4.30
CA CYS A 74 8.41 -18.11 -3.58
C CYS A 74 9.42 -18.56 -2.50
N PRO A 75 8.95 -19.14 -1.39
CA PRO A 75 9.83 -19.77 -0.40
C PRO A 75 10.64 -20.92 -1.02
N CYS A 76 11.86 -21.15 -0.53
CA CYS A 76 12.74 -22.21 -1.07
C CYS A 76 12.12 -23.62 -0.98
N HIS A 77 11.27 -23.88 0.02
CA HIS A 77 10.61 -25.17 0.21
C HIS A 77 9.33 -25.34 -0.63
N ASP A 78 8.86 -24.28 -1.29
CA ASP A 78 7.74 -24.31 -2.23
C ASP A 78 8.01 -23.36 -3.41
N PRO A 79 8.95 -23.73 -4.32
CA PRO A 79 9.39 -22.85 -5.41
C PRO A 79 8.31 -22.57 -6.46
N ASN A 80 7.21 -23.33 -6.45
CA ASN A 80 6.09 -23.21 -7.39
C ASN A 80 4.84 -22.63 -6.72
N CYS A 81 5.03 -21.90 -5.61
CA CYS A 81 3.95 -21.21 -4.93
C CYS A 81 3.19 -20.27 -5.89
N GLN A 82 1.93 -20.02 -5.59
CA GLN A 82 1.13 -19.05 -6.32
C GLN A 82 1.41 -17.65 -5.77
N THR A 83 2.05 -16.79 -6.56
CA THR A 83 2.24 -15.39 -6.20
C THR A 83 1.06 -14.54 -6.64
N ARG A 84 0.51 -13.76 -5.70
CA ARG A 84 -0.71 -13.00 -5.89
C ARG A 84 -0.59 -11.60 -5.28
N GLU A 85 -1.25 -10.65 -5.91
CA GLU A 85 -1.55 -9.34 -5.36
C GLU A 85 -3.07 -9.22 -5.22
N LEU A 86 -3.53 -8.91 -4.00
CA LEU A 86 -4.92 -8.63 -3.68
C LEU A 86 -5.13 -7.11 -3.67
N VAL A 87 -5.90 -6.61 -4.63
CA VAL A 87 -6.14 -5.18 -4.84
C VAL A 87 -7.57 -4.82 -4.47
N SER A 88 -7.73 -3.88 -3.55
CA SER A 88 -9.04 -3.44 -3.09
C SER A 88 -9.82 -2.71 -4.18
N PRO A 89 -11.17 -2.72 -4.15
CA PRO A 89 -11.93 -1.70 -4.86
C PRO A 89 -11.60 -0.30 -4.28
N ILE A 90 -12.13 0.77 -4.89
CA ILE A 90 -11.99 2.11 -4.30
C ILE A 90 -12.75 2.17 -2.97
N LEU A 91 -12.02 2.22 -1.86
CA LEU A 91 -12.53 2.31 -0.50
C LEU A 91 -12.75 3.78 -0.11
N ARG A 92 -13.69 4.05 0.82
CA ARG A 92 -14.10 5.41 1.18
C ARG A 92 -14.35 5.57 2.68
N GLY A 93 -13.64 6.52 3.30
CA GLY A 93 -13.80 6.88 4.70
C GLY A 93 -13.85 5.69 5.66
N GLY A 94 -14.60 5.83 6.76
CA GLY A 94 -14.76 4.78 7.76
C GLY A 94 -15.37 3.47 7.23
N LYS A 95 -16.34 3.54 6.29
CA LYS A 95 -16.94 2.33 5.68
C LYS A 95 -15.88 1.52 4.91
N GLY A 96 -14.99 2.21 4.20
CA GLY A 96 -13.86 1.61 3.50
C GLY A 96 -12.89 0.92 4.45
N LEU A 97 -12.57 1.55 5.59
CA LEU A 97 -11.70 0.97 6.61
C LEU A 97 -12.32 -0.30 7.22
N MET A 98 -13.62 -0.30 7.46
CA MET A 98 -14.32 -1.49 7.96
C MET A 98 -14.33 -2.63 6.93
N ASN A 99 -14.53 -2.34 5.64
CA ASN A 99 -14.40 -3.33 4.58
C ASN A 99 -12.98 -3.91 4.51
N LEU A 100 -11.96 -3.06 4.54
CA LEU A 100 -10.56 -3.50 4.58
C LEU A 100 -10.29 -4.40 5.78
N HIS A 101 -10.76 -4.02 6.97
CA HIS A 101 -10.58 -4.80 8.19
C HIS A 101 -11.18 -6.22 8.07
N GLN A 102 -12.42 -6.34 7.58
CA GLN A 102 -13.08 -7.63 7.37
C GLN A 102 -12.35 -8.50 6.32
N THR A 103 -11.86 -7.88 5.24
CA THR A 103 -11.04 -8.58 4.26
C THR A 103 -9.73 -9.06 4.87
N LEU A 104 -9.03 -8.22 5.64
CA LEU A 104 -7.77 -8.60 6.31
C LEU A 104 -7.96 -9.73 7.31
N GLN A 105 -9.06 -9.75 8.07
CA GLN A 105 -9.41 -10.89 8.94
C GLN A 105 -9.58 -12.18 8.12
N SER A 106 -10.18 -12.08 6.93
CA SER A 106 -10.35 -13.22 6.03
C SER A 106 -9.04 -13.73 5.44
N VAL A 107 -8.15 -12.79 5.07
CA VAL A 107 -6.81 -13.07 4.54
C VAL A 107 -5.91 -13.69 5.60
N ASN A 108 -5.95 -13.20 6.84
CA ASN A 108 -5.15 -13.72 7.95
C ASN A 108 -5.52 -15.16 8.36
N ALA A 109 -6.67 -15.65 7.93
CA ALA A 109 -7.12 -17.02 8.15
C ALA A 109 -6.80 -17.96 6.98
N LEU A 110 -6.06 -17.48 5.97
CA LEU A 110 -5.57 -18.29 4.85
C LEU A 110 -4.19 -18.86 5.20
N ASP A 111 -3.87 -19.99 4.60
CA ASP A 111 -2.51 -20.55 4.64
C ASP A 111 -1.62 -19.79 3.66
N LEU A 112 -0.98 -18.74 4.16
CA LEU A 112 -0.11 -17.84 3.40
C LEU A 112 1.34 -18.03 3.80
N SER A 113 2.22 -17.94 2.81
CA SER A 113 3.65 -17.75 3.04
C SER A 113 3.97 -16.27 2.86
N LEU A 114 4.59 -15.64 3.86
CA LEU A 114 5.04 -14.26 3.79
C LEU A 114 6.57 -14.20 3.77
N ASN A 115 7.13 -13.30 2.97
CA ASN A 115 8.58 -13.06 2.96
C ASN A 115 8.91 -11.61 2.56
N LYS A 116 10.19 -11.26 2.62
CA LYS A 116 10.69 -9.88 2.42
C LYS A 116 10.45 -9.30 1.02
N SER A 117 10.12 -10.12 0.01
CA SER A 117 9.76 -9.61 -1.31
C SER A 117 8.38 -8.94 -1.31
N MET A 118 7.53 -9.26 -0.32
CA MET A 118 6.15 -8.79 -0.26
C MET A 118 6.04 -7.44 0.43
N GLY A 119 5.03 -6.67 0.04
CA GLY A 119 4.70 -5.37 0.60
C GLY A 119 3.21 -5.07 0.62
N VAL A 120 2.91 -3.88 1.10
CA VAL A 120 1.58 -3.27 1.07
C VAL A 120 1.69 -1.91 0.40
N HIS A 121 0.82 -1.64 -0.56
CA HIS A 121 0.71 -0.32 -1.18
C HIS A 121 -0.62 0.32 -0.82
N VAL A 122 -0.58 1.58 -0.40
CA VAL A 122 -1.79 2.37 -0.11
C VAL A 122 -1.86 3.53 -1.09
N HIS A 123 -2.89 3.52 -1.93
CA HIS A 123 -3.20 4.63 -2.82
C HIS A 123 -4.19 5.57 -2.14
N VAL A 124 -3.83 6.84 -1.94
CA VAL A 124 -4.74 7.86 -1.38
C VAL A 124 -5.21 8.77 -2.51
N GLY A 125 -6.53 8.94 -2.63
CA GLY A 125 -7.16 9.74 -3.69
C GLY A 125 -6.92 11.23 -3.56
N MET A 126 -6.42 11.83 -4.63
CA MET A 126 -6.01 13.24 -4.69
C MET A 126 -6.94 14.13 -5.51
N SER A 127 -7.98 13.59 -6.16
CA SER A 127 -8.84 14.37 -7.08
C SER A 127 -9.49 15.61 -6.45
N LYS A 128 -9.63 15.65 -5.12
CA LYS A 128 -10.22 16.78 -4.38
C LYS A 128 -9.17 17.73 -3.80
N PHE A 129 -7.89 17.40 -3.90
CA PHE A 129 -6.80 18.16 -3.30
C PHE A 129 -6.21 19.12 -4.32
N LYS A 130 -6.08 20.40 -3.94
CA LYS A 130 -5.33 21.38 -4.73
C LYS A 130 -3.85 20.98 -4.77
N PHE A 131 -3.14 21.33 -5.84
CA PHE A 131 -1.72 21.04 -6.00
C PHE A 131 -0.87 21.43 -4.78
N GLY A 132 -1.13 22.60 -4.18
CA GLY A 132 -0.42 23.04 -2.97
C GLY A 132 -0.58 22.09 -1.77
N ALA A 133 -1.69 21.35 -1.66
CA ALA A 133 -1.86 20.33 -0.64
C ALA A 133 -1.05 19.06 -0.95
N ILE A 134 -1.06 18.60 -2.20
CA ILE A 134 -0.24 17.47 -2.67
C ILE A 134 1.25 17.74 -2.44
N ARG A 135 1.70 18.95 -2.78
CA ARG A 135 3.08 19.41 -2.52
C ARG A 135 3.43 19.36 -1.04
N ARG A 136 2.53 19.80 -0.15
CA ARG A 136 2.73 19.71 1.30
C ARG A 136 2.80 18.26 1.78
N ILE A 137 1.97 17.36 1.25
CA ILE A 137 2.05 15.92 1.59
C ILE A 137 3.45 15.39 1.25
N CYS A 138 3.99 15.72 0.08
CA CYS A 138 5.35 15.32 -0.31
C CYS A 138 6.41 15.87 0.65
N GLN A 139 6.31 17.16 1.03
CA GLN A 139 7.20 17.76 2.03
C GLN A 139 7.14 17.04 3.37
N GLN A 140 5.93 16.73 3.86
CA GLN A 140 5.75 16.05 5.15
C GLN A 140 6.27 14.61 5.09
N PHE A 141 5.93 13.85 4.05
CA PHE A 141 6.40 12.47 3.90
C PHE A 141 7.92 12.42 3.91
N VAL A 142 8.58 13.22 3.07
CA VAL A 142 10.03 13.23 2.97
C VAL A 142 10.70 13.68 4.27
N ARG A 143 10.12 14.66 4.97
CA ARG A 143 10.62 15.10 6.29
C ARG A 143 10.52 13.99 7.33
N PHE A 144 9.43 13.24 7.32
CA PHE A 144 9.09 12.24 8.34
C PHE A 144 9.25 10.80 7.87
N GLU A 145 9.98 10.55 6.78
CA GLU A 145 10.10 9.21 6.19
C GLU A 145 10.63 8.19 7.20
N TYR A 146 11.59 8.57 8.04
CA TYR A 146 12.12 7.70 9.10
C TYR A 146 11.06 7.28 10.13
N ALA A 147 10.03 8.10 10.37
CA ALA A 147 8.92 7.70 11.25
C ALA A 147 8.03 6.63 10.60
N PHE A 148 7.93 6.62 9.26
CA PHE A 148 7.30 5.51 8.53
C PHE A 148 8.17 4.25 8.59
N ASP A 149 9.49 4.40 8.51
CA ASP A 149 10.42 3.26 8.62
C ASP A 149 10.28 2.53 9.97
N GLU A 150 9.95 3.23 11.05
CA GLU A 150 9.77 2.60 12.36
C GLU A 150 8.54 1.70 12.48
N ILE A 151 7.54 1.85 11.61
CA ILE A 151 6.31 1.02 11.64
C ILE A 151 6.36 -0.15 10.65
N VAL A 152 7.50 -0.37 9.98
CA VAL A 152 7.72 -1.46 9.01
C VAL A 152 8.95 -2.29 9.37
N PRO A 153 9.05 -3.55 8.89
CA PRO A 153 10.21 -4.40 9.16
C PRO A 153 11.50 -3.82 8.55
N PRO A 154 12.69 -4.13 9.11
CA PRO A 154 13.97 -3.61 8.65
C PRO A 154 14.22 -3.75 7.15
N SER A 155 13.77 -4.85 6.53
CA SER A 155 13.90 -5.10 5.08
C SER A 155 13.15 -4.11 4.17
N ARG A 156 12.33 -3.22 4.75
CA ARG A 156 11.55 -2.19 4.04
C ARG A 156 11.99 -0.76 4.42
N ARG A 157 12.95 -0.61 5.33
CA ARG A 157 13.49 0.69 5.78
C ARG A 157 14.55 1.20 4.81
N GLY A 158 14.76 2.51 4.78
CA GLY A 158 15.76 3.14 3.92
C GLY A 158 15.67 2.68 2.46
N ASP A 159 16.77 2.15 1.93
CA ASP A 159 16.88 1.60 0.57
C ASP A 159 17.08 0.07 0.55
N GLU A 160 16.75 -0.64 1.64
CA GLU A 160 16.91 -2.09 1.75
C GLU A 160 16.14 -2.88 0.68
N ASN A 161 15.07 -2.28 0.13
CA ASN A 161 14.31 -2.84 -0.99
C ASN A 161 14.33 -1.89 -2.19
N LYS A 162 14.90 -2.38 -3.31
CA LYS A 162 15.02 -1.63 -4.57
C LYS A 162 13.68 -1.22 -5.19
N TYR A 163 12.57 -1.85 -4.80
CA TYR A 163 11.22 -1.54 -5.27
C TYR A 163 10.50 -0.49 -4.40
N THR A 164 11.07 -0.13 -3.23
CA THR A 164 10.58 0.93 -2.34
C THR A 164 11.73 1.74 -1.74
N ARG A 165 12.48 2.39 -2.62
CA ARG A 165 13.60 3.25 -2.25
C ARG A 165 13.15 4.49 -1.49
N SER A 166 14.05 5.01 -0.68
CA SER A 166 13.87 6.24 0.07
C SER A 166 13.69 7.43 -0.86
N ASN A 167 12.68 8.26 -0.60
CA ASN A 167 12.50 9.52 -1.33
C ASN A 167 13.58 10.54 -0.96
N ARG A 168 14.19 10.40 0.23
CA ARG A 168 15.30 11.25 0.70
C ARG A 168 16.60 10.95 -0.02
N ASN A 169 16.82 9.70 -0.43
CA ASN A 169 18.05 9.25 -1.09
C ASN A 169 17.97 9.33 -2.61
N ASN A 170 16.95 10.03 -3.12
CA ASN A 170 16.80 10.29 -4.54
C ASN A 170 18.00 11.08 -5.09
N PRO A 171 18.67 10.60 -6.15
CA PRO A 171 19.83 11.28 -6.74
C PRO A 171 19.57 12.71 -7.22
N ARG A 172 18.32 13.06 -7.56
CA ARG A 172 17.95 14.44 -7.94
C ARG A 172 17.91 15.39 -6.75
N LEU A 173 18.04 14.84 -5.55
CA LEU A 173 17.96 15.55 -4.27
C LEU A 173 19.26 15.45 -3.46
N SER A 174 20.29 14.77 -3.98
CA SER A 174 21.57 14.56 -3.30
C SER A 174 22.32 15.85 -2.95
N TRP A 175 22.02 16.95 -3.66
CA TRP A 175 22.60 18.28 -3.42
C TRP A 175 21.89 19.09 -2.33
N HIS A 176 20.81 18.55 -1.75
CA HIS A 176 19.99 19.24 -0.76
C HIS A 176 20.22 18.66 0.64
N GLU A 177 21.21 19.21 1.35
CA GLU A 177 21.44 18.87 2.75
C GLU A 177 20.37 19.48 3.70
N GLY A 178 20.09 18.80 4.81
CA GLY A 178 19.17 19.28 5.85
C GLY A 178 17.76 19.62 5.34
N GLY A 179 17.28 20.84 5.65
CA GLY A 179 15.95 21.32 5.24
C GLY A 179 15.82 21.68 3.74
N GLY A 180 16.92 21.63 2.97
CA GLY A 180 16.95 22.02 1.56
C GLY A 180 15.99 21.22 0.68
N LEU A 181 15.79 19.95 1.02
CA LEU A 181 14.88 19.04 0.34
C LEU A 181 13.42 19.49 0.43
N VAL A 182 12.98 19.86 1.63
CA VAL A 182 11.62 20.39 1.86
C VAL A 182 11.42 21.70 1.11
N ALA A 183 12.44 22.55 1.05
CA ALA A 183 12.40 23.81 0.30
C ALA A 183 12.33 23.58 -1.21
N ALA A 184 13.10 22.63 -1.76
CA ALA A 184 13.07 22.27 -3.17
C ALA A 184 11.68 21.79 -3.60
N ILE A 185 11.09 20.86 -2.85
CA ILE A 185 9.71 20.40 -3.07
C ILE A 185 8.73 21.59 -3.00
N GLY A 186 8.95 22.52 -2.08
CA GLY A 186 8.12 23.71 -1.90
C GLY A 186 8.13 24.68 -3.10
N ARG A 187 9.19 24.67 -3.91
CA ARG A 187 9.33 25.51 -5.10
C ARG A 187 8.69 24.91 -6.35
N CYS A 188 8.35 23.62 -6.36
CA CYS A 188 7.73 23.01 -7.53
C CYS A 188 6.43 23.73 -7.92
N GLY A 189 6.32 24.05 -9.21
CA GLY A 189 5.19 24.77 -9.82
C GLY A 189 4.10 23.85 -10.39
N GLY A 190 4.39 22.57 -10.58
CA GLY A 190 3.43 21.62 -11.15
C GLY A 190 3.68 20.15 -10.76
N MET A 191 2.70 19.29 -11.10
CA MET A 191 2.73 17.87 -10.78
C MET A 191 3.86 17.10 -11.46
N GLU A 192 4.21 17.48 -12.70
CA GLU A 192 5.30 16.83 -13.43
C GLU A 192 6.66 17.09 -12.76
N GLU A 193 6.95 18.35 -12.47
CA GLU A 193 8.15 18.75 -11.74
C GLU A 193 8.21 18.06 -10.36
N LEU A 194 7.10 18.07 -9.62
CA LEU A 194 6.99 17.43 -8.31
C LEU A 194 7.24 15.92 -8.39
N ARG A 195 6.64 15.21 -9.36
CA ARG A 195 6.87 13.78 -9.60
C ARG A 195 8.33 13.52 -9.94
N ASN A 196 8.87 14.27 -10.90
CA ASN A 196 10.25 14.12 -11.36
C ASN A 196 11.24 14.35 -10.20
N LEU A 197 10.94 15.27 -9.30
CA LEU A 197 11.78 15.57 -8.14
C LEU A 197 11.63 14.56 -7.01
N VAL A 198 10.42 14.14 -6.65
CA VAL A 198 10.14 13.31 -5.45
C VAL A 198 10.24 11.81 -5.75
N SER A 199 9.74 11.35 -6.90
CA SER A 199 9.71 9.95 -7.32
C SER A 199 10.04 9.83 -8.82
N PRO A 200 11.32 9.91 -9.20
CA PRO A 200 11.77 9.89 -10.60
C PRO A 200 11.24 8.69 -11.40
N ASP A 201 11.08 7.55 -10.73
CA ASP A 201 10.40 6.36 -11.22
C ASP A 201 9.41 5.83 -10.16
N ARG A 202 8.79 4.68 -10.45
CA ARG A 202 7.75 4.08 -9.60
C ARG A 202 8.25 3.38 -8.34
N TYR A 203 9.56 3.23 -8.16
CA TYR A 203 10.16 2.38 -7.13
C TYR A 203 10.62 3.18 -5.90
N TYR A 204 9.79 4.14 -5.47
CA TYR A 204 10.01 4.97 -4.29
C TYR A 204 8.84 4.82 -3.31
N LYS A 205 9.11 4.92 -2.01
CA LYS A 205 8.09 4.74 -0.95
C LYS A 205 6.89 5.67 -1.13
N LEU A 206 7.10 6.93 -1.45
CA LEU A 206 6.06 7.81 -1.96
C LEU A 206 6.20 7.90 -3.48
N ASN A 207 5.29 7.24 -4.19
CA ASN A 207 5.27 7.19 -5.64
C ASN A 207 4.15 8.08 -6.22
N LEU A 208 4.54 9.04 -7.07
CA LEU A 208 3.62 9.99 -7.73
C LEU A 208 3.20 9.53 -9.14
N HIS A 209 3.74 8.43 -9.67
CA HIS A 209 3.39 7.96 -11.03
C HIS A 209 1.94 7.49 -11.14
N SER A 210 1.35 7.00 -10.04
CA SER A 210 -0.07 6.63 -9.98
C SER A 210 -1.01 7.84 -10.15
N PHE A 211 -0.52 9.07 -9.95
CA PHE A 211 -1.32 10.28 -10.12
C PHE A 211 -1.82 10.46 -11.55
N LEU A 212 -1.02 10.11 -12.57
CA LEU A 212 -1.40 10.31 -13.96
C LEU A 212 -2.58 9.44 -14.38
N LYS A 213 -2.61 8.19 -13.92
CA LYS A 213 -3.63 7.20 -14.29
C LYS A 213 -4.82 7.21 -13.34
N HIS A 214 -4.56 7.32 -12.04
CA HIS A 214 -5.56 7.09 -10.99
C HIS A 214 -5.86 8.33 -10.14
N ARG A 215 -5.12 9.42 -10.33
CA ARG A 215 -5.20 10.62 -9.47
C ARG A 215 -5.00 10.28 -7.99
N THR A 216 -4.08 9.38 -7.69
CA THR A 216 -3.69 8.98 -6.33
C THR A 216 -2.23 9.34 -6.04
N LEU A 217 -1.88 9.42 -4.76
CA LEU A 217 -0.50 9.22 -4.29
C LEU A 217 -0.40 7.81 -3.76
N GLU A 218 0.67 7.09 -4.10
CA GLU A 218 0.91 5.73 -3.65
C GLU A 218 1.99 5.72 -2.56
N PHE A 219 1.66 5.13 -1.41
CA PHE A 219 2.57 4.86 -0.31
C PHE A 219 2.91 3.38 -0.34
N ARG A 220 4.14 3.04 -0.70
CA ARG A 220 4.66 1.70 -0.83
C ARG A 220 5.46 1.32 0.41
N GLN A 221 5.15 0.18 1.02
CA GLN A 221 5.80 -0.35 2.22
C GLN A 221 5.98 -1.84 2.16
#